data_AF-A0AA50Y8B2-F1
#
_entry.id   AF-A0AA50Y8B2-F1
#
_cell.length_a   1.000
_cell.length_b   1.000
_cell.length_c   1.000
_cell.angle_alpha   90.00
_cell.angle_beta   90.00
_cell.angle_gamma   90.00
#
_symmetry.space_group_name_H-M   'P 1'
#
loop_
_entity.id
_entity.type
_entity.pdbx_description
1 polymer ?
#
loop_
_entity_poly.entity_id
_entity_poly.type
_entity_poly.pdbx_seq_one_letter_code
_entity_poly.pdbx_strand_id
1 'polypeptide(L)' 'DPCDDFYDFACGSFVRHTRIPDDKTSVNTFSIITDQLQEQIRALLDEP' A
#
# COMPACT_ATOMS: atom_id res chain seq x y z
N ASP A 1 9.16 16.49 14.19
CA ASP A 1 8.45 17.76 13.90
C ASP A 1 8.12 17.74 12.40
N PRO A 2 6.89 18.04 11.95
CA PRO A 2 6.58 18.14 10.51
C PRO A 2 7.45 19.17 9.76
N CYS A 3 8.00 20.17 10.45
CA CYS A 3 8.93 21.14 9.87
C CYS A 3 10.34 20.56 9.62
N ASP A 4 10.73 19.51 10.36
CA ASP A 4 12.04 18.86 10.22
C ASP A 4 11.98 17.72 9.19
N ASP A 5 10.94 16.87 9.28
CA ASP A 5 10.70 15.77 8.35
C ASP A 5 9.21 15.53 8.20
N PHE A 6 8.62 16.16 7.18
CA PHE A 6 7.20 15.99 6.89
C PHE A 6 6.87 14.56 6.43
N TYR A 7 7.83 13.83 5.85
CA TYR A 7 7.63 12.47 5.40
C TYR A 7 7.54 11.51 6.58
N ASP A 8 8.45 11.55 7.56
CA ASP A 8 8.31 10.72 8.77
C ASP A 8 7.08 11.14 9.60
N PHE A 9 6.75 12.43 9.64
CA PHE A 9 5.53 12.89 10.30
C PHE A 9 4.27 12.27 9.68
N ALA A 10 4.13 12.31 8.34
CA ALA A 10 2.94 11.83 7.66
C ALA A 10 2.92 10.30 7.46
N CYS A 11 4.09 9.71 7.16
CA CYS A 11 4.23 8.33 6.68
C CYS A 11 5.08 7.45 7.60
N GLY A 12 5.75 7.98 8.61
CA GLY A 12 6.66 7.22 9.47
C GLY A 12 5.99 6.03 10.17
N SER A 13 4.72 6.19 10.54
CA SER A 13 3.93 5.07 11.07
C SER A 13 3.75 3.96 10.04
N PHE A 14 3.46 4.29 8.78
CA PHE A 14 3.34 3.31 7.71
C PHE A 14 4.66 2.56 7.50
N VAL A 15 5.79 3.28 7.41
CA VAL A 15 7.12 2.67 7.25
C VAL A 15 7.46 1.71 8.39
N ARG A 16 7.06 2.02 9.63
CA ARG A 16 7.32 1.17 10.80
C ARG A 16 6.47 -0.11 10.85
N HIS A 17 5.25 -0.07 10.31
CA HIS A 17 4.28 -1.16 10.47
C HIS A 17 4.06 -1.98 9.19
N THR A 18 4.49 -1.46 8.03
CA THR A 18 4.31 -2.14 6.75
C THR A 18 5.58 -2.87 6.36
N ARG A 19 5.47 -4.19 6.15
CA ARG A 19 6.53 -4.99 5.52
C ARG A 19 6.30 -5.08 4.03
N ILE A 20 7.39 -5.15 3.27
CA ILE A 20 7.35 -5.49 1.85
C ILE A 20 7.16 -7.01 1.76
N PRO A 21 6.06 -7.51 1.15
CA PRO A 21 5.86 -8.93 0.89
C PRO A 21 6.95 -9.53 0.01
N ASP A 22 7.19 -10.83 0.13
CA ASP A 22 8.25 -11.53 -0.61
C ASP A 22 8.08 -11.48 -2.14
N ASP A 23 6.84 -11.32 -2.63
CA ASP A 23 6.49 -11.20 -4.04
C ASP A 23 6.60 -9.77 -4.58
N LYS A 24 6.99 -8.79 -3.75
CA LYS A 24 7.04 -7.36 -4.12
C LYS A 24 8.41 -6.76 -3.85
N THR A 25 8.77 -5.80 -4.69
CA THR A 25 10.01 -5.01 -4.52
C THR A 25 9.78 -3.71 -3.76
N SER A 26 8.53 -3.27 -3.65
CA SER A 26 8.12 -2.08 -2.89
C SER A 26 6.64 -2.16 -2.50
N VAL A 27 6.27 -1.41 -1.45
CA VAL A 27 4.87 -1.20 -1.07
C VAL A 27 4.67 0.29 -0.78
N ASN A 28 3.61 0.85 -1.36
CA ASN A 28 3.16 2.21 -1.10
C ASN A 28 1.62 2.28 -1.20
N THR A 29 1.04 3.44 -0.96
CA THR A 29 -0.41 3.62 -1.00
C THR A 29 -1.02 3.22 -2.35
N PHE A 30 -0.34 3.53 -3.46
CA PHE A 30 -0.83 3.17 -4.80
C PHE A 30 -0.80 1.67 -5.03
N SER A 31 0.25 0.97 -4.62
CA SER A 31 0.31 -0.49 -4.78
C SER A 31 -0.83 -1.17 -4.02
N ILE A 32 -1.12 -0.72 -2.80
CA ILE A 32 -2.24 -1.24 -1.99
C ILE A 32 -3.58 -1.02 -2.70
N ILE A 33 -3.81 0.18 -3.25
CA ILE A 33 -5.03 0.48 -4.00
C ILE A 33 -5.12 -0.38 -5.27
N THR A 34 -4.02 -0.58 -5.98
CA THR A 34 -3.97 -1.43 -7.18
C THR A 34 -4.29 -2.88 -6.83
N ASP A 35 -3.74 -3.42 -5.74
CA ASP A 35 -4.04 -4.79 -5.29
C ASP A 35 -5.55 -4.95 -5.03
N GLN A 36 -6.13 -4.04 -4.26
CA GLN A 36 -7.56 -4.05 -3.95
C GLN A 36 -8.44 -3.91 -5.20
N LEU A 37 -8.02 -3.08 -6.15
CA LEU A 37 -8.73 -2.92 -7.42
C LEU A 37 -8.68 -4.21 -8.24
N GLN A 38 -7.53 -4.89 -8.29
CA GLN A 38 -7.39 -6.16 -9.01
C GLN A 38 -8.23 -7.27 -8.37
N GLU A 39 -8.31 -7.33 -7.04
CA GLU A 39 -9.20 -8.25 -6.33
C GLU A 39 -10.67 -8.01 -6.69
N GLN A 40 -11.11 -6.75 -6.74
CA GLN A 40 -12.47 -6.41 -7.15
C GLN A 40 -12.76 -6.82 -8.59
N ILE A 41 -11.85 -6.53 -9.53
CA ILE A 41 -12.01 -6.92 -10.93
C ILE A 41 -12.10 -8.44 -11.03
N ARG A 42 -11.24 -9.18 -10.31
CA ARG A 42 -11.27 -10.64 -10.31
C ARG A 42 -12.62 -11.18 -9.80
N ALA A 43 -13.12 -10.64 -8.69
CA ALA A 43 -14.41 -11.04 -8.14
C ALA A 43 -15.55 -10.87 -9.17
N LEU A 44 -15.58 -9.75 -9.89
CA LEU A 44 -16.58 -9.49 -10.95
C LEU A 44 -16.48 -10.43 -12.15
N LEU A 45 -15.28 -10.94 -12.46
CA LEU A 45 -15.06 -11.89 -13.55
C LEU A 45 -15.38 -13.34 -13.16
N ASP A 46 -15.26 -13.66 -11.86
CA ASP A 46 -15.55 -14.99 -11.31
C ASP A 46 -17.04 -15.17 -10.94
N GLU A 47 -17.86 -14.10 -11.02
CA GLU A 47 -19.32 -14.18 -10.91
C GLU A 47 -19.92 -14.94 -12.12
N PRO A 48 -20.81 -15.93 -11.91
CA PRO A 48 -21.38 -16.79 -12.96
C PRO A 48 -22.37 -16.09 -13.90
#